data_AF-A0A9X1RWP3-F1
#
_entry.id   AF-A0A9X1RWP3-F1
#
_cell.length_a   1.000
_cell.length_b   1.000
_cell.length_c   1.000
_cell.angle_alpha   90.00
_cell.angle_beta   90.00
_cell.angle_gamma   90.00
#
_symmetry.space_group_name_H-M   'P 1'
#
loop_
_entity.id
_entity.type
_entity.pdbx_description
1 polymer ?
#
loop_
_entity_poly.entity_id
_entity_poly.type
_entity_poly.pdbx_seq_one_letter_code
_entity_poly.pdbx_strand_id
1 'polypeptide(L)' 'MELLQEILVFITFIIALGYIITKFVWKPAFLGGKKKEGSCGVSDCGCD' A
#
# COMPACT_ATOMS: atom_id res chain seq x y z
N MET A 1 18.91 -16.49 -24.88
CA MET A 1 17.61 -16.98 -24.40
C MET A 1 17.52 -17.00 -22.87
N GLU A 2 18.64 -17.21 -22.16
CA GLU A 2 18.67 -17.31 -20.69
C GLU A 2 18.46 -15.95 -19.98
N LEU A 3 19.10 -14.88 -20.46
CA LEU A 3 18.96 -13.52 -19.91
C LEU A 3 17.51 -13.01 -19.83
N LEU A 4 16.68 -13.35 -20.83
CA LEU A 4 15.28 -12.92 -20.88
C LEU A 4 14.39 -13.69 -19.89
N GLN A 5 14.74 -14.94 -19.60
CA GLN A 5 14.00 -15.72 -18.62
C GLN A 5 14.37 -15.29 -17.19
N GLU A 6 15.66 -15.01 -16.98
CA GLU A 6 16.19 -14.57 -15.70
C GLU A 6 15.61 -13.20 -15.27
N ILE A 7 15.53 -12.23 -16.19
CA ILE A 7 14.89 -10.93 -15.90
C ILE A 7 13.41 -11.09 -15.53
N LEU A 8 12.70 -12.04 -16.16
CA LEU A 8 11.29 -12.30 -15.92
C LEU A 8 11.07 -12.87 -14.51
N VAL A 9 11.95 -13.76 -14.07
CA VAL A 9 11.96 -14.34 -12.72
C VAL A 9 12.22 -13.25 -11.68
N PHE A 10 13.20 -12.37 -11.92
CA PHE A 10 13.49 -11.27 -10.99
C PHE A 10 12.32 -10.28 -10.88
N ILE A 11 11.69 -9.92 -11.99
CA ILE A 11 10.54 -9.02 -11.99
C ILE A 11 9.36 -9.63 -11.22
N THR A 12 9.02 -10.89 -11.50
CA THR A 12 7.94 -11.59 -10.78
C THR A 12 8.25 -11.72 -9.29
N PHE A 13 9.51 -12.01 -8.92
CA PHE A 13 9.94 -12.07 -7.54
C PHE A 13 9.80 -10.72 -6.82
N ILE A 14 10.24 -9.62 -7.43
CA ILE A 14 10.12 -8.27 -6.87
C ILE A 14 8.64 -7.88 -6.70
N ILE A 15 7.78 -8.19 -7.67
CA ILE A 15 6.34 -7.92 -7.57
C ILE A 15 5.71 -8.70 -6.41
N ALA A 16 6.04 -9.99 -6.27
CA ALA A 16 5.55 -10.82 -5.18
C ALA A 16 6.00 -10.30 -3.80
N LEU A 17 7.28 -9.94 -3.66
CA LEU A 17 7.79 -9.31 -2.45
C LEU A 17 7.10 -7.98 -2.18
N GLY A 18 6.94 -7.14 -3.20
CA GLY A 18 6.23 -5.86 -3.10
C GLY A 18 4.79 -6.03 -2.63
N TYR A 19 4.07 -7.03 -3.13
CA TYR A 19 2.72 -7.37 -2.67
C TYR A 19 2.69 -7.80 -1.20
N ILE A 20 3.61 -8.67 -0.79
CA ILE A 20 3.68 -9.15 0.59
C ILE A 20 4.01 -8.00 1.55
N ILE A 21 5.02 -7.19 1.21
CA ILE A 21 5.41 -6.02 2.00
C ILE A 21 4.24 -5.04 2.10
N THR A 22 3.60 -4.71 0.98
CA THR A 22 2.48 -3.74 0.99
C THR A 22 1.25 -4.24 1.73
N LYS A 23 1.04 -5.56 1.77
CA LYS A 23 -0.11 -6.19 2.43
C LYS A 23 0.10 -6.37 3.94
N PHE A 24 1.28 -6.79 4.37
CA PHE A 24 1.52 -7.25 5.73
C PHE A 24 2.43 -6.34 6.56
N VAL A 25 3.36 -5.62 5.94
CA VAL A 25 4.36 -4.82 6.66
C VAL A 25 4.02 -3.33 6.59
N TRP A 26 3.69 -2.84 5.40
CA TRP A 26 3.52 -1.40 5.16
C TRP A 26 2.33 -1.15 4.25
N LYS A 27 1.22 -0.65 4.77
CA LYS A 27 0.14 -0.14 3.90
C LYS A 27 0.56 1.23 3.37
N PRO A 28 0.95 1.37 2.09
CA PRO A 28 1.39 2.67 1.58
C PRO A 28 0.20 3.64 1.61
N ALA A 29 0.45 4.88 2.02
CA ALA A 29 -0.58 5.90 2.22
C ALA A 29 -1.47 6.14 0.99
N PHE A 30 -0.97 5.83 -0.22
CA PHE A 30 -1.71 5.93 -1.47
C PHE A 30 -2.77 4.82 -1.68
N LEU A 31 -2.59 3.63 -1.08
CA LEU A 31 -3.59 2.53 -1.08
C LEU A 31 -4.60 2.66 0.07
N GLY A 32 -4.37 3.59 1.00
CA GLY A 32 -5.35 3.99 2.00
C GLY A 32 -6.38 4.90 1.34
N GLY A 33 -7.51 4.33 0.90
CA GLY A 33 -8.64 5.11 0.39
C GLY A 33 -8.98 6.24 1.35
N LYS A 34 -9.31 7.41 0.81
CA LYS A 34 -9.68 8.62 1.57
C LYS A 34 -10.60 8.20 2.73
N LYS A 35 -10.16 8.42 3.97
CA LYS A 35 -11.08 8.38 5.10
C LYS A 35 -12.16 9.39 4.77
N LYS A 36 -13.40 8.95 4.56
CA LYS A 36 -14.55 9.85 4.56
C LYS A 36 -14.58 10.42 5.97
N GLU A 37 -14.13 11.66 6.12
CA GLU A 37 -14.30 12.43 7.34
C GLU A 37 -15.80 12.61 7.54
N GLY A 38 -16.33 11.82 8.46
CA GLY A 38 -17.75 11.68 8.74
C GLY A 38 -17.92 10.80 9.97
N SER A 39 -17.26 11.16 11.07
CA SER A 39 -17.63 10.68 12.39
C SER A 39 -17.04 11.65 13.43
N CYS A 40 -17.96 12.34 14.13
CA CYS A 40 -17.67 13.14 15.31
C CYS A 40 -16.82 12.35 16.32
N GLY A 41 -15.87 13.01 16.97
CA GLY A 41 -15.10 12.41 18.06
C GLY A 41 -13.58 12.53 17.96
N VAL A 42 -13.04 13.46 17.16
CA VAL A 42 -11.67 13.96 17.34
C VAL A 42 -11.78 15.23 18.15
N SER A 43 -11.41 15.12 19.42
CA SER A 43 -11.45 16.16 20.44
C SER A 43 -10.62 17.38 20.06
N ASP A 44 -11.28 18.47 19.66
CA ASP A 44 -11.11 19.79 20.28
C ASP A 44 -12.32 20.68 19.92
N CYS A 45 -12.60 21.66 20.77
CA CYS A 45 -13.80 22.48 20.85
C CYS A 45 -14.18 23.24 19.57
N GLY A 46 -15.50 23.42 19.37
CA GLY A 46 -16.05 24.55 18.60
C GLY A 46 -16.67 24.17 17.24
N CYS A 47 -17.91 23.68 17.26
CA CYS A 47 -18.82 23.86 16.14
C CYS A 47 -20.03 24.64 16.65
N ASP A 48 -20.10 25.92 16.26
CA ASP A 48 -21.35 26.67 16.03
C ASP A 48 -22.10 26.07 14.82
#